data_AF-G4Z7K1-F1
#
_entry.id   AF-G4Z7K1-F1
#
_cell.length_a   1.000
_cell.length_b   1.000
_cell.length_c   1.000
_cell.angle_alpha   90.00
_cell.angle_beta   90.00
_cell.angle_gamma   90.00
#
_symmetry.space_group_name_H-M   'P 1'
#
loop_
_entity.id
_entity.type
_entity.pdbx_description
1 polymer ?
#
loop_
_entity_poly.entity_id
_entity_poly.type
_entity_poly.pdbx_seq_one_letter_code
_entity_poly.pdbx_strand_id
1 'polypeptide(L)'
;MDFIVDVLHQVYELQGRARHQRRANREIYLRAMEMYTELQMSESVQNNGTLQRTAALEKFADSVRDFHSYLRAYNNKPRVVRLVKRSEMEERQQQINDEMGQLIQTMNFAATIASMNTDASVARANNKKRFP
;
A
#
# COMPACT_ATOMS: atom_id res chain seq x y z
N MET A 1 13.50 3.95 -2.46
CA MET A 1 12.41 4.73 -1.82
C MET A 1 12.08 5.96 -2.64
N ASP A 2 13.07 6.71 -3.15
CA ASP A 2 12.87 7.92 -3.99
C ASP A 2 11.88 7.72 -5.15
N PHE A 3 11.97 6.57 -5.85
CA PHE A 3 11.02 6.22 -6.92
C PHE A 3 9.54 6.20 -6.46
N ILE A 4 9.25 5.66 -5.26
CA ILE A 4 7.87 5.53 -4.78
C ILE A 4 7.30 6.91 -4.44
N VAL A 5 8.12 7.78 -3.85
CA VAL A 5 7.76 9.17 -3.55
C VAL A 5 7.43 9.92 -4.83
N ASP A 6 8.26 9.77 -5.87
CA ASP A 6 8.03 10.42 -7.17
C ASP A 6 6.72 9.95 -7.82
N VAL A 7 6.41 8.65 -7.74
CA VAL A 7 5.15 8.11 -8.30
C VAL A 7 3.95 8.57 -7.47
N LEU A 8 4.04 8.59 -6.13
CA LEU A 8 2.97 9.11 -5.27
C LEU A 8 2.68 10.59 -5.53
N HIS A 9 3.73 11.37 -5.80
CA HIS A 9 3.56 12.77 -6.20
C HIS A 9 2.82 12.89 -7.54
N GLN A 10 3.17 12.08 -8.53
CA GLN A 10 2.44 12.04 -9.81
C GLN A 10 0.98 11.60 -9.63
N VAL A 11 0.70 10.63 -8.76
CA VAL A 11 -0.66 10.22 -8.40
C VAL A 11 -1.43 11.39 -7.78
N TYR A 12 -0.81 12.16 -6.89
CA TYR A 12 -1.42 13.34 -6.26
C TYR A 12 -1.84 14.40 -7.30
N GLU A 13 -1.05 14.63 -8.33
CA GLU A 13 -1.38 15.57 -9.41
C GLU A 13 -2.53 15.09 -10.31
N LEU A 14 -2.68 13.77 -10.44
CA LEU A 14 -3.62 13.16 -11.39
C LEU A 14 -4.97 12.82 -10.76
N GLN A 15 -5.03 12.50 -9.47
CA GLN A 15 -6.26 12.08 -8.76
C GLN A 15 -7.40 13.10 -8.86
N GLY A 16 -7.07 14.40 -8.93
CA GLY A 16 -8.04 15.49 -8.97
C GLY A 16 -8.64 15.78 -10.34
N ARG A 17 -8.05 15.25 -11.43
CA ARG A 17 -8.39 15.62 -12.81
C ARG A 17 -9.70 14.97 -13.29
N ALA A 18 -10.05 13.82 -12.72
CA ALA A 18 -11.27 13.08 -13.00
C ALA A 18 -12.43 13.51 -12.08
N ARG A 19 -13.22 14.54 -12.46
CA ARG A 19 -14.30 15.09 -11.60
C ARG A 19 -15.24 14.03 -11.00
N HIS A 20 -15.68 13.06 -11.79
CA HIS A 20 -16.65 12.03 -11.36
C HIS A 20 -16.07 10.97 -10.42
N GLN A 21 -14.75 10.75 -10.46
CA GLN A 21 -14.06 9.75 -9.64
C GLN A 21 -13.12 10.38 -8.61
N ARG A 22 -13.14 11.72 -8.49
CA ARG A 22 -12.20 12.48 -7.66
C ARG A 22 -12.17 12.00 -6.21
N ARG A 23 -13.34 11.68 -5.64
CA ARG A 23 -13.45 11.20 -4.27
C ARG A 23 -12.78 9.84 -4.09
N ALA A 24 -13.15 8.87 -4.91
CA ALA A 24 -12.61 7.53 -4.83
C ALA A 24 -11.11 7.50 -5.16
N ASN A 25 -10.64 8.28 -6.15
CA ASN A 25 -9.21 8.43 -6.44
C ASN A 25 -8.45 9.02 -5.24
N ARG A 26 -9.06 9.98 -4.54
CA ARG A 26 -8.48 10.58 -3.35
C ARG A 26 -8.40 9.61 -2.18
N GLU A 27 -9.41 8.77 -2.00
CA GLU A 27 -9.38 7.75 -0.96
C GLU A 27 -8.27 6.72 -1.20
N ILE A 28 -8.07 6.27 -2.44
CA ILE A 28 -6.96 5.36 -2.80
C ILE A 28 -5.60 6.02 -2.57
N TYR A 29 -5.43 7.28 -3.00
CA TYR A 29 -4.19 8.03 -2.74
C TYR A 29 -3.88 8.17 -1.24
N LEU A 30 -4.89 8.50 -0.43
CA LEU A 30 -4.70 8.64 1.02
C LEU A 30 -4.27 7.30 1.65
N ARG A 31 -4.88 6.19 1.25
CA ARG A 31 -4.47 4.84 1.68
C ARG A 31 -3.05 4.50 1.25
N ALA A 32 -2.66 4.87 0.03
CA ALA A 32 -1.29 4.67 -0.44
C ALA A 32 -0.26 5.49 0.36
N MET A 33 -0.60 6.73 0.72
CA MET A 33 0.25 7.56 1.58
C MET A 33 0.37 7.02 3.01
N GLU A 34 -0.74 6.55 3.59
CA GLU A 34 -0.76 5.90 4.90
C GLU A 34 0.17 4.70 4.91
N MET A 35 0.05 3.79 3.94
CA MET A 35 0.97 2.66 3.76
C MET A 35 2.42 3.09 3.59
N TYR A 36 2.70 4.09 2.75
CA TYR A 36 4.05 4.59 2.55
C TYR A 36 4.65 5.07 3.88
N THR A 37 3.88 5.81 4.69
CA THR A 37 4.34 6.25 6.01
C THR A 37 4.55 5.08 6.98
N GLU A 38 3.65 4.11 7.03
CA GLU A 38 3.82 2.91 7.88
C GLU A 38 5.05 2.09 7.48
N LEU A 39 5.23 1.87 6.17
CA LEU A 39 6.40 1.19 5.61
C LEU A 39 7.71 1.91 5.97
N GLN A 40 7.71 3.25 5.93
CA GLN A 40 8.87 4.05 6.29
C GLN A 40 9.15 3.99 7.80
N MET A 41 8.12 4.07 8.64
CA MET A 41 8.25 4.00 10.10
C MET A 41 8.61 2.60 10.63
N SER A 42 8.30 1.54 9.87
CA SER A 42 8.64 0.14 10.20
C SER A 42 10.15 -0.19 10.11
N GLU A 43 11.03 0.79 9.94
CA GLU A 43 12.50 0.61 9.86
C GLU A 43 13.13 -0.11 11.06
N SER A 44 12.38 -0.32 12.15
CA SER A 44 12.84 -0.89 13.41
C SER A 44 12.69 -2.42 13.58
N VAL A 45 12.15 -3.18 12.61
CA VAL A 45 11.88 -4.62 12.82
C VAL A 45 12.93 -5.53 12.15
N GLN A 46 13.56 -6.38 12.97
CA GLN A 46 14.79 -7.18 12.78
C GLN A 46 14.92 -8.02 11.49
N ASN A 47 16.17 -8.37 11.16
CA ASN A 47 16.75 -9.09 10.00
C ASN A 47 15.95 -10.23 9.31
N ASN A 48 15.00 -10.90 9.97
CA ASN A 48 14.11 -11.87 9.31
C ASN A 48 12.86 -11.20 8.68
N GLY A 49 12.48 -10.02 9.17
CA GLY A 49 11.46 -9.15 8.59
C GLY A 49 11.94 -8.41 7.34
N THR A 50 13.25 -8.36 7.07
CA THR A 50 13.80 -7.62 5.93
C THR A 50 13.35 -8.20 4.58
N LEU A 51 13.33 -9.53 4.41
CA LEU A 51 12.88 -10.16 3.16
C LEU A 51 11.37 -9.99 2.91
N GLN A 52 10.54 -10.18 3.95
CA GLN A 52 9.10 -9.94 3.85
C GLN A 52 8.79 -8.47 3.59
N ARG A 53 9.58 -7.56 4.18
CA ARG A 53 9.48 -6.13 3.94
C ARG A 53 9.85 -5.76 2.51
N THR A 54 10.92 -6.31 1.96
CA THR A 54 11.29 -6.07 0.55
C THR A 54 10.21 -6.55 -0.40
N ALA A 55 9.67 -7.75 -0.19
CA ALA A 55 8.56 -8.27 -1.01
C ALA A 55 7.27 -7.44 -0.88
N ALA A 56 6.96 -6.95 0.33
CA ALA A 56 5.83 -6.05 0.55
C ALA A 56 6.04 -4.68 -0.10
N LEU A 57 7.26 -4.14 -0.04
CA LEU A 57 7.65 -2.88 -0.69
C LEU A 57 7.56 -2.99 -2.21
N GLU A 58 7.98 -4.10 -2.79
CA GLU A 58 7.88 -4.35 -4.24
C GLU A 58 6.42 -4.39 -4.68
N LYS A 59 5.58 -5.18 -4.00
CA LYS A 59 4.15 -5.24 -4.29
C LYS A 59 3.45 -3.89 -4.10
N PHE A 60 3.82 -3.15 -3.05
CA PHE A 60 3.33 -1.79 -2.84
C PHE A 60 3.71 -0.87 -4.00
N ALA A 61 4.98 -0.90 -4.41
CA ALA A 61 5.47 -0.11 -5.53
C ALA A 61 4.73 -0.45 -6.84
N ASP A 62 4.43 -1.73 -7.07
CA ASP A 62 3.68 -2.19 -8.23
C ASP A 62 2.22 -1.70 -8.19
N SER A 63 1.51 -1.85 -7.08
CA SER A 63 0.14 -1.33 -6.94
C SER A 63 0.06 0.20 -7.11
N VAL A 64 1.05 0.94 -6.59
CA VAL A 64 1.13 2.40 -6.78
C VAL A 64 1.41 2.76 -8.24
N ARG A 65 2.25 1.98 -8.94
CA ARG A 65 2.54 2.15 -10.37
C ARG A 65 1.31 1.84 -11.24
N ASP A 66 0.55 0.82 -10.89
CA ASP A 66 -0.69 0.46 -11.57
C ASP A 66 -1.76 1.53 -11.38
N PHE A 67 -1.88 2.08 -10.17
CA PHE A 67 -2.77 3.22 -9.92
C PHE A 67 -2.35 4.47 -10.71
N HIS A 68 -1.06 4.78 -10.76
CA HIS A 68 -0.55 5.85 -11.59
C HIS A 68 -0.87 5.64 -13.08
N SER A 69 -0.64 4.42 -13.59
CA SER A 69 -0.93 4.04 -14.98
C SER A 69 -2.41 4.14 -15.30
N TYR A 70 -3.29 3.72 -14.38
CA TYR A 70 -4.73 3.89 -14.46
C TYR A 70 -5.12 5.37 -14.59
N LEU A 71 -4.61 6.23 -13.69
CA LEU A 71 -4.92 7.65 -13.70
C LEU A 71 -4.44 8.34 -14.98
N ARG A 72 -3.23 8.02 -15.44
CA ARG A 72 -2.65 8.56 -16.67
C ARG A 72 -3.46 8.14 -17.90
N ALA A 73 -3.78 6.85 -18.02
CA ALA A 73 -4.56 6.30 -19.12
C ALA A 73 -5.98 6.89 -19.16
N TYR A 74 -6.60 7.11 -18.00
CA TYR A 74 -7.93 7.72 -17.92
C TYR A 74 -7.90 9.21 -18.28
N ASN A 75 -6.93 9.96 -17.77
CA ASN A 75 -6.83 11.39 -17.96
C ASN A 75 -6.56 11.76 -19.44
N ASN A 76 -5.87 10.90 -20.17
CA ASN A 76 -5.60 11.06 -21.60
C ASN A 76 -6.81 10.73 -22.51
N LYS A 77 -7.90 10.16 -21.98
CA LYS A 77 -9.07 9.79 -22.81
C LYS A 77 -10.01 10.99 -23.05
N PRO A 78 -10.58 11.12 -24.26
CA PRO A 78 -11.65 12.07 -24.53
C PRO A 78 -12.86 11.86 -23.60
N ARG A 79 -13.62 12.93 -23.32
CA ARG A 79 -14.81 12.88 -22.43
C ARG A 79 -15.81 11.78 -22.81
N VAL A 80 -16.09 11.61 -24.10
CA VAL A 80 -17.06 10.61 -24.59
C VAL A 80 -16.59 9.19 -24.28
N VAL A 81 -15.30 8.90 -24.50
CA VAL A 81 -14.71 7.58 -24.19
C VAL A 81 -14.78 7.27 -22.70
N ARG A 82 -14.60 8.28 -21.83
CA ARG A 82 -14.72 8.12 -20.37
C ARG A 82 -16.15 7.80 -19.92
N LEU A 83 -17.16 8.31 -20.61
CA LEU A 83 -18.55 7.99 -20.32
C LEU A 83 -18.89 6.54 -20.71
N VAL A 84 -18.44 6.10 -21.89
CA VAL A 84 -18.70 4.73 -22.38
C VAL A 84 -17.98 3.68 -21.52
N LYS A 85 -16.72 3.94 -21.14
CA LYS A 85 -15.92 3.00 -20.33
C LYS A 85 -16.12 3.14 -18.82
N ARG A 86 -17.14 3.88 -18.37
CA ARG A 86 -17.27 4.25 -16.96
C ARG A 86 -17.27 3.04 -16.01
N SER A 87 -18.04 2.00 -16.33
CA SER A 87 -18.11 0.77 -15.53
C SER A 87 -16.76 0.04 -15.44
N GLU A 88 -16.10 -0.16 -16.58
CA GLU A 88 -14.76 -0.77 -16.67
C GLU A 88 -13.72 0.01 -15.83
N MET A 89 -13.85 1.34 -15.79
CA MET A 89 -12.96 2.18 -14.99
C MET A 89 -13.26 2.08 -13.49
N GLU A 90 -14.54 2.04 -13.10
CA GLU A 90 -14.96 1.83 -11.70
C GLU A 90 -14.53 0.44 -11.20
N GLU A 91 -14.60 -0.60 -12.04
CA GLU A 91 -14.15 -1.95 -11.71
C GLU A 91 -12.63 -2.02 -11.51
N ARG A 92 -11.85 -1.46 -12.44
CA ARG A 92 -10.38 -1.34 -12.26
C ARG A 92 -10.01 -0.57 -11.00
N GLN A 93 -10.76 0.48 -10.71
CA GLN A 93 -10.53 1.28 -9.52
C GLN A 93 -10.78 0.49 -8.23
N GLN A 94 -11.85 -0.30 -8.20
CA GLN A 94 -12.16 -1.18 -7.08
C GLN A 94 -11.06 -2.24 -6.91
N GLN A 95 -10.62 -2.85 -8.01
CA GLN A 95 -9.54 -3.84 -7.99
C GLN A 95 -8.25 -3.28 -7.38
N ILE A 96 -7.81 -2.10 -7.82
CA ILE A 96 -6.60 -1.44 -7.27
C ILE A 96 -6.77 -1.17 -5.77
N ASN A 97 -7.96 -0.75 -5.34
CA ASN A 97 -8.24 -0.47 -3.94
C ASN A 97 -8.25 -1.76 -3.09
N ASP A 98 -8.76 -2.86 -3.64
CA ASP A 98 -8.80 -4.16 -2.97
C ASP A 98 -7.40 -4.76 -2.86
N GLU A 99 -6.58 -4.65 -3.92
CA GLU A 99 -5.17 -5.07 -3.92
C GLU A 99 -4.36 -4.29 -2.87
N MET A 100 -4.54 -2.96 -2.82
CA MET A 100 -3.93 -2.13 -1.77
C MET A 100 -4.42 -2.52 -0.36
N GLY A 101 -5.71 -2.79 -0.19
CA GLY A 101 -6.28 -3.21 1.09
C GLY A 101 -5.77 -4.57 1.58
N GLN A 102 -5.64 -5.55 0.68
CA GLN A 102 -5.06 -6.85 0.99
C GLN A 102 -3.59 -6.73 1.40
N LEU A 103 -2.84 -5.81 0.77
CA LEU A 103 -1.46 -5.56 1.13
C LEU A 103 -1.32 -5.09 2.59
N ILE A 104 -2.13 -4.12 2.99
CA ILE A 104 -2.21 -3.60 4.38
C ILE A 104 -2.50 -4.73 5.36
N GLN A 105 -3.54 -5.51 5.08
CA GLN A 105 -3.97 -6.59 5.97
C GLN A 105 -2.85 -7.63 6.15
N THR A 106 -2.18 -8.00 5.07
CA THR A 106 -1.09 -9.00 5.10
C THR A 106 0.11 -8.47 5.88
N MET A 107 0.46 -7.19 5.71
CA MET A 107 1.56 -6.56 6.45
C MET A 107 1.26 -6.46 7.95
N ASN A 108 0.08 -5.98 8.33
CA ASN A 108 -0.32 -5.86 9.74
C ASN A 108 -0.42 -7.22 10.42
N PHE A 109 -0.88 -8.25 9.69
CA PHE A 109 -0.90 -9.62 10.17
C PHE A 109 0.51 -10.18 10.41
N ALA A 110 1.43 -9.97 9.46
CA ALA A 110 2.82 -10.40 9.60
C ALA A 110 3.53 -9.69 10.79
N ALA A 111 3.30 -8.38 10.96
CA ALA A 111 3.84 -7.62 12.07
C ALA A 111 3.32 -8.12 13.43
N THR A 112 2.03 -8.45 13.52
CA THR A 112 1.41 -9.00 14.74
C THR A 112 1.96 -10.39 15.08
N ILE A 113 2.18 -11.26 14.10
CA ILE A 113 2.81 -12.57 14.33
C ILE A 113 4.26 -12.40 14.81
N ALA A 114 5.00 -11.48 14.21
CA ALA A 114 6.37 -11.20 14.62
C ALA A 114 6.44 -10.71 16.07
N SER A 115 5.56 -9.79 16.48
CA SER A 115 5.53 -9.27 17.85
C SER A 115 5.15 -10.34 18.88
N MET A 116 4.16 -11.19 18.58
CA MET A 116 3.77 -12.31 19.43
C MET A 116 4.91 -13.32 19.62
N ASN A 117 5.66 -13.61 18.55
CA ASN A 117 6.81 -14.51 18.63
C ASN A 117 7.97 -13.91 19.43
N THR A 118 8.21 -12.59 19.33
CA THR A 118 9.20 -11.91 20.18
C THR A 118 8.78 -11.91 21.64
N ASP A 119 7.52 -11.62 21.95
CA ASP A 119 7.00 -11.61 23.33
C ASP A 119 7.08 -13.01 23.97
N ALA A 120 6.71 -14.05 23.23
CA ALA A 120 6.85 -15.44 23.67
C ALA A 120 8.32 -15.82 23.90
N SER A 121 9.24 -15.32 23.07
CA SER A 121 10.68 -15.56 23.22
C SER A 121 11.28 -14.82 24.42
N VAL A 122 10.87 -13.57 24.66
CA VAL A 122 11.26 -12.76 25.82
C VAL A 122 10.71 -13.36 27.12
N ALA A 123 9.45 -13.80 27.13
CA ALA A 123 8.85 -14.49 28.27
C ALA A 123 9.58 -15.80 28.61
N ARG A 124 9.96 -16.60 27.61
CA ARG A 124 10.77 -17.81 27.80
C ARG A 124 12.17 -17.50 28.34
N ALA A 125 12.82 -16.45 27.86
CA ALA A 125 14.14 -16.02 28.34
C ALA A 125 14.10 -15.54 29.81
N ASN A 126 13.06 -14.80 30.20
CA ASN A 126 12.87 -14.34 31.57
C ASN A 126 12.55 -15.48 32.54
N ASN A 127 11.80 -16.50 32.11
CA ASN A 127 11.53 -17.68 32.93
C ASN A 127 12.80 -18.51 33.18
N LYS A 128 13.69 -18.60 32.17
CA LYS A 128 14.97 -19.32 32.28
C LYS A 128 16.02 -18.62 33.17
N LYS A 129 15.88 -17.30 33.41
CA LYS A 129 16.75 -16.54 34.33
C LYS A 129 16.23 -16.51 35.77
N ARG A 130 15.00 -16.96 36.02
CA ARG A 130 14.34 -16.89 37.35
C ARG A 130 14.54 -18.13 38.22
N PHE A 131 15.18 -19.16 37.69
CA PHE A 131 15.59 -20.34 38.44
C PHE A 131 17.09 -20.57 38.24
N PRO A 132 17.94 -20.29 39.26
CA PRO A 132 19.28 -20.85 39.35
C PRO A 132 19.25 -22.36 39.68
#